data_AF-A0A3M7A9U9-F1
#
_entry.id   AF-A0A3M7A9U9-F1
#
_cell.length_a   1.000
_cell.length_b   1.000
_cell.length_c   1.000
_cell.angle_alpha   90.00
_cell.angle_beta   90.00
_cell.angle_gamma   90.00
#
_symmetry.space_group_name_H-M   'P 1'
#
loop_
_entity.id
_entity.type
_entity.pdbx_description
1 polymer ?
#
loop_
_entity_poly.entity_id
_entity_poly.type
_entity_poly.pdbx_seq_one_letter_code
_entity_poly.pdbx_strand_id
1 'polypeptide(L)'
;MPRSFSINDVRLVYPLPDPETGIPRDVVIDRLVNINYEFDKVKKEWTQGDRLIPGTNTIIPWPEKADEYHEDFENDTLRLNVDEQTFRPFLLHPPMPLSVIDELRNKFSRFRTRHDWDFIERKELEDARVEKRKELAKGMRTPLQELAEVRRKEREEKQKELSDEQLAKIGEVIAAERAKATQKLQGASAP
;
A
#
# COMPACT_ATOMS: atom_id res chain seq x y z
N MET A 1 9.99 -5.77 -49.61
CA MET A 1 9.48 -5.69 -48.21
C MET A 1 9.13 -4.25 -47.90
N PRO A 2 8.02 -3.96 -47.19
CA PRO A 2 7.69 -2.61 -46.76
C PRO A 2 8.77 -2.09 -45.78
N ARG A 3 9.09 -0.79 -45.86
CA ARG A 3 9.99 -0.13 -44.90
C ARG A 3 9.22 0.21 -43.62
N SER A 4 9.84 0.00 -42.47
CA SER A 4 9.36 0.51 -41.20
C SER A 4 9.59 2.02 -41.12
N PHE A 5 8.61 2.76 -40.61
CA PHE A 5 8.70 4.18 -40.28
C PHE A 5 8.58 4.38 -38.77
N SER A 6 9.16 5.47 -38.25
CA SER A 6 8.96 5.86 -36.86
C SER A 6 7.52 6.33 -36.65
N ILE A 7 6.93 6.02 -35.49
CA ILE A 7 5.58 6.48 -35.15
C ILE A 7 5.48 8.02 -35.11
N ASN A 8 6.60 8.71 -34.84
CA ASN A 8 6.65 10.17 -34.81
C ASN A 8 6.56 10.79 -36.21
N ASP A 9 6.88 10.05 -37.27
CA ASP A 9 6.89 10.52 -38.66
C ASP A 9 5.53 10.33 -39.35
N VAL A 10 4.57 9.70 -38.66
CA VAL A 10 3.21 9.46 -39.16
C VAL A 10 2.18 10.15 -38.29
N ARG A 11 1.00 10.40 -38.86
CA ARG A 11 -0.15 11.00 -38.16
C ARG A 11 -1.42 10.21 -38.48
N LEU A 12 -2.37 10.22 -37.55
CA LEU A 12 -3.66 9.55 -37.72
C LEU A 12 -4.55 10.38 -38.65
N VAL A 13 -5.22 9.71 -39.58
CA VAL A 13 -6.26 10.31 -40.41
C VAL A 13 -7.60 9.74 -39.98
N TYR A 14 -8.58 10.61 -39.76
CA TYR A 14 -9.94 10.21 -39.37
C TYR A 14 -10.98 11.17 -39.97
N PRO A 15 -12.13 10.68 -40.46
CA PRO A 15 -13.18 11.54 -40.98
C PRO A 15 -13.89 12.27 -39.84
N LEU A 16 -13.82 13.61 -39.83
CA LEU A 16 -14.58 14.45 -38.91
C LEU A 16 -15.64 15.25 -39.68
N PRO A 17 -16.84 15.47 -39.09
CA PRO A 17 -17.85 16.32 -39.71
C PRO A 17 -17.38 17.77 -39.71
N ASP A 18 -17.47 18.40 -40.88
CA ASP A 18 -17.22 19.84 -41.02
C ASP A 18 -18.29 20.64 -40.25
N PRO A 19 -17.93 21.59 -39.37
CA PRO A 19 -18.90 22.30 -38.53
C PRO A 19 -19.97 23.07 -39.31
N GLU A 20 -19.67 23.55 -40.52
CA GLU A 20 -20.61 24.33 -41.32
C GLU A 20 -21.50 23.45 -42.20
N THR A 21 -20.94 22.38 -42.77
CA THR A 21 -21.62 21.55 -43.78
C THR A 21 -22.12 20.21 -43.25
N GLY A 22 -21.62 19.75 -42.09
CA GLY A 22 -21.94 18.46 -41.49
C GLY A 22 -21.44 17.24 -42.27
N ILE A 23 -20.77 17.44 -43.41
CA ILE A 23 -20.26 16.37 -44.26
C ILE A 23 -18.92 15.88 -43.66
N PRO A 24 -18.73 14.55 -43.50
CA PRO A 24 -17.46 14.02 -43.01
C PRO A 24 -16.35 14.26 -44.03
N ARG A 25 -15.23 14.85 -43.56
CA ARG A 25 -14.02 15.04 -44.35
C ARG A 25 -12.83 14.43 -43.61
N ASP A 26 -11.94 13.81 -44.36
CA ASP A 26 -10.72 13.22 -43.81
C ASP A 26 -9.79 14.33 -43.33
N VAL A 27 -9.48 14.31 -42.04
CA VAL A 27 -8.57 15.27 -41.41
C VAL A 27 -7.37 14.56 -40.81
N VAL A 28 -6.22 15.23 -40.85
CA VAL A 28 -4.99 14.77 -40.19
C VAL A 28 -5.01 15.26 -38.74
N ILE A 29 -4.85 14.33 -37.81
CA ILE A 29 -4.85 14.63 -36.38
C ILE A 29 -3.41 14.78 -35.90
N ASP A 30 -3.09 15.96 -35.36
CA ASP A 30 -1.73 16.26 -34.90
C ASP A 30 -1.37 15.56 -33.59
N ARG A 31 -2.30 15.53 -32.61
CA ARG A 31 -2.07 14.96 -31.29
C ARG A 31 -3.29 14.18 -30.78
N LEU A 32 -3.03 13.08 -30.08
CA LEU A 32 -4.02 12.30 -29.34
C LEU A 32 -3.60 12.14 -27.88
N VAL A 33 -4.58 12.13 -26.99
CA VAL A 33 -4.41 11.84 -25.56
C VAL A 33 -5.25 10.61 -25.21
N ASN A 34 -4.70 9.69 -24.44
CA ASN A 34 -5.45 8.55 -23.93
C ASN A 34 -6.13 8.94 -22.60
N ILE A 35 -7.44 8.74 -22.52
CA ILE A 35 -8.26 9.01 -21.34
C ILE A 35 -9.06 7.76 -20.96
N ASN A 36 -9.68 7.73 -19.78
CA ASN A 36 -10.55 6.63 -19.33
C ASN A 36 -9.91 5.23 -19.36
N TYR A 37 -8.58 5.16 -19.24
CA TYR A 37 -7.88 3.89 -19.08
C TYR A 37 -7.78 3.54 -17.59
N GLU A 38 -8.18 2.34 -17.25
CA GLU A 38 -8.20 1.80 -15.90
C GLU A 38 -7.43 0.49 -15.85
N PHE A 39 -6.91 0.12 -14.69
CA PHE A 39 -6.19 -1.13 -14.54
C PHE A 39 -7.14 -2.26 -14.15
N ASP A 40 -7.35 -3.23 -15.04
CA ASP A 40 -8.10 -4.44 -14.74
C ASP A 40 -7.22 -5.39 -13.91
N LYS A 41 -7.56 -5.55 -12.64
CA LYS A 41 -6.81 -6.40 -11.70
C LYS A 41 -6.92 -7.89 -12.02
N VAL A 42 -8.01 -8.32 -12.66
CA VAL A 42 -8.25 -9.74 -12.95
C VAL A 42 -7.40 -10.16 -14.14
N LYS A 43 -7.42 -9.38 -15.21
CA LYS A 43 -6.59 -9.60 -16.40
C LYS A 43 -5.14 -9.15 -16.22
N LYS A 44 -4.87 -8.30 -15.22
CA LYS A 44 -3.58 -7.64 -14.97
C LYS A 44 -3.11 -6.77 -16.14
N GLU A 45 -4.06 -6.16 -16.84
CA GLU A 45 -3.83 -5.33 -18.01
C GLU A 45 -4.51 -3.98 -17.85
N TRP A 46 -3.94 -2.96 -18.48
CA TRP A 46 -4.63 -1.67 -18.61
C TRP A 46 -5.70 -1.79 -19.68
N THR A 47 -6.89 -1.26 -19.40
CA THR A 47 -7.92 -1.10 -20.43
C THR A 47 -7.40 -0.16 -21.50
N GLN A 48 -7.88 -0.36 -22.73
CA GLN A 48 -7.37 0.34 -23.89
C GLN A 48 -7.55 1.87 -23.80
N GLY A 49 -8.55 2.31 -23.03
CA GLY A 49 -8.94 3.72 -22.91
C GLY A 49 -9.49 4.30 -24.21
N ASP A 50 -9.90 5.56 -24.12
CA ASP A 50 -10.45 6.33 -25.24
C ASP A 50 -9.40 7.30 -25.79
N ARG A 51 -9.35 7.43 -27.13
CA ARG A 51 -8.44 8.37 -27.79
C ARG A 51 -9.14 9.71 -27.99
N LEU A 52 -8.68 10.74 -27.28
CA LEU A 52 -9.24 12.07 -27.35
C LEU A 52 -8.37 13.00 -28.20
N ILE A 53 -9.00 13.80 -29.08
CA ILE A 53 -8.34 14.94 -29.72
C ILE A 53 -8.36 16.13 -28.75
N PRO A 54 -7.19 16.66 -28.33
CA PRO A 54 -7.14 17.77 -27.40
C PRO A 54 -7.76 19.02 -28.03
N GLY A 55 -8.62 19.70 -27.27
CA GLY A 55 -9.29 20.95 -27.69
C GLY A 55 -10.64 20.77 -28.40
N THR A 56 -10.92 19.61 -28.99
CA THR A 56 -12.18 19.36 -29.73
C THR A 56 -13.16 18.45 -29.00
N ASN A 57 -12.84 17.94 -27.81
CA ASN A 57 -13.67 17.00 -27.04
C ASN A 57 -14.17 15.78 -27.85
N THR A 58 -13.56 15.50 -29.01
CA THR A 58 -13.95 14.44 -29.92
C THR A 58 -13.16 13.18 -29.59
N ILE A 59 -13.87 12.09 -29.31
CA ILE A 59 -13.30 10.78 -29.04
C ILE A 59 -13.25 9.98 -30.35
N ILE A 60 -12.10 9.39 -30.62
CA ILE A 60 -11.87 8.52 -31.78
C ILE A 60 -11.86 7.06 -31.32
N PRO A 61 -12.79 6.23 -31.80
CA PRO A 61 -12.83 4.81 -31.44
C PRO A 61 -11.59 4.10 -31.97
N TRP A 62 -11.15 3.05 -31.28
CA TRP A 62 -10.10 2.17 -31.81
C TRP A 62 -10.59 1.43 -33.07
N PRO A 63 -9.71 1.13 -34.02
CA PRO A 63 -10.07 0.26 -35.14
C PRO A 63 -10.45 -1.12 -34.61
N GLU A 64 -11.41 -1.76 -35.27
CA GLU A 64 -11.76 -3.15 -35.01
C GLU A 64 -10.51 -4.02 -35.26
N LYS A 65 -10.08 -4.73 -34.21
CA LYS A 65 -9.01 -5.72 -34.33
C LYS A 65 -9.66 -7.04 -34.70
N ALA A 66 -9.01 -7.80 -35.57
CA ALA A 66 -9.37 -9.19 -35.75
C ALA A 66 -9.15 -9.90 -34.41
N ASP A 67 -10.11 -10.75 -34.03
CA ASP A 67 -9.96 -11.57 -32.84
C ASP A 67 -8.72 -12.45 -32.98
N GLU A 68 -7.94 -12.52 -31.90
CA GLU A 68 -6.78 -13.39 -31.86
C GLU A 68 -7.26 -14.84 -31.93
N TYR A 69 -6.80 -15.57 -32.94
CA TYR A 69 -7.10 -16.98 -33.07
C TYR A 69 -6.12 -17.78 -32.20
N HIS A 70 -6.65 -18.44 -31.16
CA HIS A 70 -5.91 -19.37 -30.34
C HIS A 70 -6.25 -20.80 -30.78
N GLU A 71 -5.23 -21.54 -31.17
CA GLU A 71 -5.35 -22.96 -31.53
C GLU A 71 -5.25 -23.83 -30.29
N ASP A 72 -6.14 -24.82 -30.18
CA ASP A 72 -6.01 -25.88 -29.18
C ASP A 72 -4.94 -26.87 -29.65
N PHE A 73 -3.91 -27.09 -28.84
CA PHE A 73 -2.86 -28.07 -29.12
C PHE A 73 -3.20 -29.42 -28.50
N GLU A 74 -2.62 -30.50 -29.04
CA GLU A 74 -2.83 -31.86 -28.50
C GLU A 74 -2.38 -32.03 -27.04
N ASN A 75 -1.47 -31.17 -26.57
CA ASN A 75 -0.99 -31.17 -25.20
C ASN A 75 -1.87 -30.36 -24.24
N ASP A 76 -2.88 -29.66 -24.75
CA ASP A 76 -3.78 -28.86 -23.93
C ASP A 76 -4.84 -29.74 -23.27
N THR A 77 -5.29 -29.30 -22.11
CA THR A 77 -6.37 -29.99 -21.41
C THR A 77 -7.72 -29.58 -21.98
N LEU A 78 -8.59 -30.57 -22.23
CA LEU A 78 -9.95 -30.30 -22.69
C LEU A 78 -10.67 -29.39 -21.71
N ARG A 79 -11.41 -28.40 -22.24
CA ARG A 79 -12.14 -27.42 -21.44
C ARG A 79 -13.06 -28.04 -20.37
N LEU A 80 -13.71 -29.16 -20.70
CA LEU A 80 -14.57 -29.89 -19.77
C LEU A 80 -13.81 -30.34 -18.49
N ASN A 81 -12.56 -30.77 -18.64
CA ASN A 81 -11.73 -31.23 -17.52
C ASN A 81 -11.20 -30.05 -16.69
N VAL A 82 -10.92 -28.92 -17.33
CA VAL A 82 -10.47 -27.69 -16.65
C VAL A 82 -11.57 -27.10 -15.78
N ASP A 83 -12.79 -27.06 -16.32
CA ASP A 83 -13.96 -26.47 -15.66
C ASP A 83 -14.59 -27.42 -14.61
N GLU A 84 -14.11 -28.66 -14.49
CA GLU A 84 -14.65 -29.64 -13.54
C GLU A 84 -14.33 -29.28 -12.08
N GLN A 85 -15.36 -28.96 -11.28
CA GLN A 85 -15.21 -28.64 -9.86
C GLN A 85 -15.09 -29.91 -9.00
N THR A 86 -13.85 -30.41 -8.84
CA THR A 86 -13.56 -31.63 -8.07
C THR A 86 -13.26 -31.38 -6.59
N PHE A 87 -12.78 -30.19 -6.22
CA PHE A 87 -12.38 -29.86 -4.85
C PHE A 87 -13.59 -29.73 -3.91
N ARG A 88 -13.57 -30.50 -2.81
CA ARG A 88 -14.56 -30.45 -1.73
C ARG A 88 -13.88 -30.04 -0.42
N PRO A 89 -14.33 -28.97 0.26
CA PRO A 89 -13.74 -28.57 1.52
C PRO A 89 -14.17 -29.52 2.65
N PHE A 90 -13.20 -30.10 3.36
CA PHE A 90 -13.42 -30.95 4.53
C PHE A 90 -12.91 -30.26 5.79
N LEU A 91 -13.64 -30.40 6.91
CA LEU A 91 -13.23 -29.84 8.20
C LEU A 91 -12.44 -30.84 9.07
N LEU A 92 -12.84 -32.11 9.05
CA LEU A 92 -12.27 -33.17 9.90
C LEU A 92 -10.95 -33.74 9.38
N HIS A 93 -10.70 -33.58 8.07
CA HIS A 93 -9.54 -34.14 7.40
C HIS A 93 -8.87 -33.04 6.58
N PRO A 94 -7.53 -32.97 6.59
CA PRO A 94 -6.82 -32.01 5.76
C PRO A 94 -7.07 -32.32 4.27
N PRO A 95 -7.02 -31.31 3.38
CA PRO A 95 -7.25 -31.49 1.94
C PRO A 95 -6.18 -32.34 1.26
N MET A 96 -5.05 -32.58 1.93
CA MET A 96 -3.93 -33.36 1.47
C MET A 96 -3.23 -34.05 2.65
N PRO A 97 -2.44 -35.11 2.41
CA PRO A 97 -1.68 -35.76 3.47
C PRO A 97 -0.73 -34.80 4.19
N LEU A 98 -0.60 -34.95 5.51
CA LEU A 98 0.21 -34.04 6.34
C LEU A 98 1.70 -34.06 5.96
N SER A 99 2.20 -35.15 5.37
CA SER A 99 3.59 -35.25 4.89
C SER A 99 3.93 -34.19 3.84
N VAL A 100 2.96 -33.83 2.99
CA VAL A 100 3.19 -32.90 1.88
C VAL A 100 3.31 -31.45 2.37
N ILE A 101 2.86 -31.14 3.59
CA ILE A 101 3.04 -29.80 4.18
C ILE A 101 4.53 -29.46 4.31
N ASP A 102 5.36 -30.45 4.65
CA ASP A 102 6.81 -30.27 4.81
C ASP A 102 7.53 -30.16 3.45
N GLU A 103 6.89 -30.57 2.35
CA GLU A 103 7.36 -30.37 0.97
C GLU A 103 6.98 -28.97 0.45
N LEU A 104 5.74 -28.52 0.70
CA LEU A 104 5.25 -27.21 0.27
C LEU A 104 5.93 -26.05 0.99
N ARG A 105 6.36 -26.25 2.24
CA ARG A 105 7.07 -25.23 3.01
C ARG A 105 8.19 -25.85 3.83
N ASN A 106 9.28 -25.11 3.99
CA ASN A 106 10.34 -25.53 4.91
C ASN A 106 9.89 -25.38 6.38
N LYS A 107 9.76 -26.52 7.08
CA LYS A 107 9.39 -26.63 8.50
C LYS A 107 10.28 -25.82 9.45
N PHE A 108 11.56 -25.68 9.12
CA PHE A 108 12.57 -24.99 9.93
C PHE A 108 12.96 -23.62 9.37
N SER A 109 12.17 -23.08 8.43
CA SER A 109 12.40 -21.73 7.90
C SER A 109 12.32 -20.68 9.01
N ARG A 110 13.28 -19.75 9.03
CA ARG A 110 13.25 -18.58 9.92
C ARG A 110 12.03 -17.68 9.67
N PHE A 111 11.48 -17.71 8.46
CA PHE A 111 10.30 -16.92 8.08
C PHE A 111 8.98 -17.65 8.36
N ARG A 112 9.02 -18.80 9.05
CA ARG A 112 7.80 -19.48 9.50
C ARG A 112 7.08 -18.57 10.50
N THR A 113 5.84 -18.20 10.19
CA THR A 113 4.98 -17.37 11.06
C THR A 113 3.89 -18.18 11.77
N ARG A 114 3.51 -19.33 11.21
CA ARG A 114 2.47 -20.21 11.75
C ARG A 114 3.12 -21.35 12.54
N HIS A 115 3.19 -21.20 13.86
CA HIS A 115 3.77 -22.17 14.80
C HIS A 115 2.70 -22.97 15.55
N ASP A 116 3.12 -24.13 16.06
CA ASP A 116 2.31 -24.97 16.93
C ASP A 116 2.32 -24.41 18.36
N TRP A 117 1.26 -24.64 19.13
CA TRP A 117 1.12 -24.09 20.49
C TRP A 117 2.29 -24.45 21.40
N ASP A 118 2.75 -25.70 21.38
CA ASP A 118 3.89 -26.17 22.18
C ASP A 118 5.19 -25.41 21.88
N PHE A 119 5.38 -24.98 20.63
CA PHE A 119 6.56 -24.19 20.25
C PHE A 119 6.50 -22.79 20.84
N ILE A 120 5.31 -22.18 20.82
CA ILE A 120 5.07 -20.84 21.36
C ILE A 120 5.27 -20.87 22.87
N GLU A 121 4.64 -21.80 23.58
CA GLU A 121 4.77 -21.97 25.03
C GLU A 121 6.23 -22.16 25.44
N ARG A 122 6.97 -23.01 24.72
CA ARG A 122 8.41 -23.21 24.99
C ARG A 122 9.21 -21.91 24.82
N LYS A 123 8.88 -21.10 23.81
CA LYS A 123 9.57 -19.82 23.57
C LYS A 123 9.24 -18.79 24.65
N GLU A 124 7.98 -18.69 25.07
CA GLU A 124 7.56 -17.82 26.16
C GLU A 124 8.22 -18.21 27.49
N LEU A 125 8.37 -19.52 27.75
CA LEU A 125 9.09 -20.02 28.93
C LEU A 125 10.59 -19.71 28.88
N GLU A 126 11.21 -19.79 27.70
CA GLU A 126 12.61 -19.37 27.50
C GLU A 126 12.78 -17.88 27.84
N ASP A 127 11.90 -17.02 27.33
CA ASP A 127 11.93 -15.58 27.60
C ASP A 127 11.69 -15.28 29.09
N ALA A 128 10.71 -15.94 29.70
CA ALA A 128 10.45 -15.80 31.14
C ALA A 128 11.63 -16.24 32.01
N ARG A 129 12.39 -17.27 31.60
CA ARG A 129 13.63 -17.69 32.30
C ARG A 129 14.72 -16.65 32.16
N VAL A 130 14.87 -16.04 30.98
CA VAL A 130 15.83 -14.95 30.77
C VAL A 130 15.49 -13.73 31.63
N GLU A 131 14.21 -13.35 31.69
CA GLU A 131 13.76 -12.25 32.55
C GLU A 131 13.96 -12.57 34.03
N LYS A 132 13.57 -13.76 34.51
CA LYS A 132 13.84 -14.19 35.89
C LYS A 132 15.34 -14.15 36.21
N ARG A 133 16.21 -14.54 35.27
CA ARG A 133 17.67 -14.45 35.44
C ARG A 133 18.13 -13.00 35.57
N LYS A 134 17.56 -12.06 34.81
CA LYS A 134 17.83 -10.62 34.97
C LYS A 134 17.32 -10.11 36.33
N GLU A 135 16.19 -10.60 36.81
CA GLU A 135 15.64 -10.24 38.12
C GLU A 135 16.49 -10.71 39.29
N LEU A 136 17.10 -11.90 39.20
CA LEU A 136 18.05 -12.36 40.22
C LEU A 136 19.20 -11.36 40.45
N ALA A 137 19.62 -10.64 39.41
CA ALA A 137 20.63 -9.58 39.54
C ALA A 137 20.13 -8.39 40.38
N LYS A 138 18.81 -8.16 40.47
CA LYS A 138 18.23 -7.13 41.36
C LYS A 138 18.41 -7.51 42.84
N GLY A 139 18.50 -8.79 43.17
CA GLY A 139 18.76 -9.26 44.54
C GLY A 139 20.17 -8.94 45.06
N MET A 140 21.08 -8.47 44.20
CA MET A 140 22.44 -8.05 44.57
C MET A 140 22.58 -6.52 44.70
N ARG A 141 21.47 -5.78 44.79
CA ARG A 141 21.49 -4.32 44.92
C ARG A 141 21.99 -3.88 46.28
N THR A 142 22.62 -2.71 46.32
CA THR A 142 23.00 -2.09 47.60
C THR A 142 21.81 -1.36 48.22
N PRO A 143 21.77 -1.19 49.56
CA PRO A 143 20.67 -0.50 50.23
C PRO A 143 20.41 0.92 49.71
N LEU A 144 21.46 1.64 49.29
CA LEU A 144 21.33 2.97 48.67
C LEU A 144 20.62 2.93 47.30
N GLN A 145 20.86 1.87 46.51
CA GLN A 145 20.22 1.70 45.21
C GLN A 145 18.73 1.37 45.36
N GLU A 146 18.36 0.56 46.35
CA GLU A 146 16.95 0.27 46.67
C GLU A 146 16.19 1.53 47.10
N LEU A 147 16.79 2.32 48.00
CA LEU A 147 16.24 3.62 48.41
C LEU A 147 16.04 4.58 47.23
N ALA A 148 16.98 4.59 46.28
CA ALA A 148 16.88 5.40 45.07
C ALA A 148 15.71 4.96 44.17
N GLU A 149 15.46 3.65 44.04
CA GLU A 149 14.31 3.15 43.29
C GLU A 149 12.98 3.48 43.96
N VAL A 150 12.88 3.32 45.28
CA VAL A 150 11.66 3.68 46.03
C VAL A 150 11.35 5.17 45.84
N ARG A 151 12.37 6.04 45.98
CA ARG A 151 12.22 7.47 45.72
C ARG A 151 11.84 7.79 44.27
N ARG A 152 12.31 6.99 43.30
CA ARG A 152 11.93 7.17 41.89
C ARG A 152 10.46 6.82 41.69
N LYS A 153 9.99 5.69 42.21
CA LYS A 153 8.58 5.28 42.16
C LYS A 153 7.68 6.31 42.84
N GLU A 154 8.04 6.76 44.03
CA GLU A 154 7.29 7.81 44.72
C GLU A 154 7.24 9.13 43.94
N ARG A 155 8.31 9.48 43.21
CA ARG A 155 8.33 10.68 42.35
C ARG A 155 7.46 10.53 41.12
N GLU A 156 7.45 9.34 40.52
CA GLU A 156 6.58 8.99 39.39
C GLU A 156 5.11 9.03 39.82
N GLU A 157 4.77 8.44 40.97
CA GLU A 157 3.42 8.47 41.56
C GLU A 157 2.98 9.88 41.99
N LYS A 158 3.92 10.74 42.41
CA LYS A 158 3.66 12.13 42.81
C LYS A 158 3.76 13.13 41.65
N GLN A 159 3.90 12.70 40.39
CA GLN A 159 3.81 13.64 39.26
C GLN A 159 2.41 14.25 39.26
N LYS A 160 2.33 15.51 39.67
CA LYS A 160 1.09 16.28 39.70
C LYS A 160 0.81 16.81 38.29
N GLU A 161 -0.40 16.57 37.82
CA GLU A 161 -0.93 17.28 36.65
C GLU A 161 -1.11 18.76 36.99
N LEU A 162 -0.87 19.64 36.01
CA LEU A 162 -1.06 21.09 36.20
C LEU A 162 -2.55 21.38 36.33
N SER A 163 -2.93 22.21 37.31
CA SER A 163 -4.33 22.61 37.44
C SER A 163 -4.74 23.55 36.31
N ASP A 164 -6.03 23.58 35.97
CA ASP A 164 -6.58 24.42 34.90
C ASP A 164 -6.27 25.91 35.10
N GLU A 165 -6.24 26.38 36.35
CA GLU A 165 -5.85 27.75 36.71
C GLU A 165 -4.37 28.04 36.38
N GLN A 166 -3.49 27.06 36.58
CA GLN A 166 -2.07 27.18 36.23
C GLN A 166 -1.86 27.18 34.72
N LEU A 167 -2.63 26.34 34.00
CA LEU A 167 -2.63 26.31 32.53
C LEU A 167 -3.13 27.62 31.93
N ALA A 168 -4.20 28.20 32.48
CA ALA A 168 -4.72 29.49 32.06
C ALA A 168 -3.68 30.60 32.21
N LYS A 169 -2.99 30.65 33.36
CA LYS A 169 -1.92 31.62 33.63
C LYS A 169 -0.71 31.44 32.71
N ILE A 170 -0.36 30.21 32.36
CA ILE A 170 0.67 29.92 31.34
C ILE A 170 0.22 30.44 29.97
N GLY A 171 -1.04 30.24 29.61
CA GLY A 171 -1.63 30.75 28.36
C GLY A 171 -1.58 32.27 28.24
N GLU A 172 -1.88 33.00 29.31
CA GLU A 172 -1.78 34.47 29.36
C GLU A 172 -0.34 34.95 29.13
N VAL A 173 0.64 34.31 29.75
CA VAL A 173 2.06 34.65 29.57
C VAL A 173 2.52 34.38 28.14
N ILE A 174 2.09 33.26 27.54
CA ILE A 174 2.40 32.93 26.14
C ILE A 174 1.79 33.97 25.19
N ALA A 175 0.54 34.39 25.42
CA ALA A 175 -0.12 35.42 24.61
C ALA A 175 0.60 36.77 24.71
N ALA A 176 1.01 37.17 25.92
CA ALA A 176 1.73 38.41 26.15
C ALA A 176 3.11 38.42 25.46
N GLU A 177 3.88 37.33 25.55
CA GLU A 177 5.19 37.23 24.89
C GLU A 177 5.07 37.16 23.36
N ARG A 178 4.06 36.46 22.83
CA ARG A 178 3.76 36.50 21.38
C ARG A 178 3.42 37.91 20.90
N ALA A 179 2.61 38.65 21.66
CA ALA A 179 2.25 40.02 21.33
C ALA A 179 3.49 40.95 21.31
N LYS A 180 4.37 40.84 22.30
CA LYS A 180 5.65 41.58 22.32
C LYS A 180 6.57 41.21 21.15
N ALA A 181 6.66 39.92 20.80
CA ALA A 181 7.46 39.46 19.66
C ALA A 181 6.91 40.01 18.33
N THR A 182 5.58 40.04 18.15
CA THR A 182 4.96 40.65 16.97
C THR A 182 5.17 42.17 16.90
N GLN A 183 5.13 42.88 18.03
CA GLN A 183 5.43 44.31 18.07
C GLN A 183 6.91 44.59 17.74
N LYS A 184 7.83 43.74 18.18
CA LYS A 184 9.26 43.85 17.86
C LYS A 184 9.53 43.58 16.37
N LEU A 185 8.79 42.67 15.74
CA LEU A 185 8.85 42.43 14.30
C LEU A 185 8.26 43.59 13.48
N GLN A 186 7.17 44.20 13.95
CA GLN A 186 6.58 45.39 13.33
C GLN A 186 7.45 46.65 13.50
N GLY A 187 8.20 46.75 14.60
CA GLY A 187 9.18 47.81 14.83
C GLY A 187 10.47 47.67 14.00
N ALA A 188 10.76 46.48 13.47
CA ALA A 188 11.91 46.23 12.59
C ALA A 188 11.60 46.45 11.10
N SER A 189 10.34 46.72 10.74
CA SER A 189 9.91 47.02 9.37
C SER A 189 9.47 48.48 9.15
N ALA A 190 9.86 49.39 10.05
CA ALA A 190 9.74 50.83 9.84
C ALA A 190 11.16 51.38 9.53
N PRO A 191 11.32 52.23 8.49
CA PRO A 191 12.62 52.67 7.97
C PRO A 191 13.46 53.48 8.96
#